data_AF-A0A2G2WZP0-F1
#
_entry.id   AF-A0A2G2WZP0-F1
#
_cell.length_a   1.000
_cell.length_b   1.000
_cell.length_c   1.000
_cell.angle_alpha   90.00
_cell.angle_beta   90.00
_cell.angle_gamma   90.00
#
_symmetry.space_group_name_H-M   'P 1'
#
loop_
_entity.id
_entity.type
_entity.pdbx_description
1 polymer ?
#
loop_
_entity_poly.entity_id
_entity_poly.type
_entity_poly.pdbx_seq_one_letter_code
_entity_poly.pdbx_strand_id
1 'polypeptide(L)'
;MTGPVGRSTLGRIMNVIGEAIDERGPISGFSVFAGVGERTREGNDLYREMIESGVIKLGERQRESKCVLVYAQMNEPSVACARAELTGLTVAEHFRDAEGQDVLLIIDNIFGFTQLIYCLSKIAALSSLCFSTCAALQSFLKRDVGAAY
;
A
#
# COMPACT_ATOMS: atom_id res chain seq x y z
N MET A 1 7.41 5.65 -1.18
CA MET A 1 6.63 6.83 -0.74
C MET A 1 5.57 6.32 0.22
N THR A 2 5.51 6.88 1.43
CA THR A 2 4.46 6.59 2.40
C THR A 2 3.36 7.63 2.23
N GLY A 3 2.15 7.19 1.87
CA GLY A 3 1.02 8.07 1.63
C GLY A 3 -0.12 7.73 2.59
N PRO A 4 -0.59 8.69 3.42
CA PRO A 4 -1.77 8.43 4.24
C PRO A 4 -3.02 8.23 3.36
N VAL A 5 -3.80 7.19 3.64
CA VAL A 5 -5.03 6.87 2.91
C VAL A 5 -6.21 6.83 3.87
N GLY A 6 -7.05 7.88 3.83
CA GLY A 6 -8.16 8.01 4.77
C GLY A 6 -8.23 9.40 5.38
N ARG A 7 -9.40 9.76 5.89
CA ARG A 7 -9.64 11.13 6.39
C ARG A 7 -8.89 11.43 7.68
N SER A 8 -8.61 10.43 8.53
CA SER A 8 -7.88 10.68 9.79
C SER A 8 -6.36 10.55 9.64
N THR A 9 -5.89 9.88 8.57
CA THR A 9 -4.47 9.73 8.23
C THR A 9 -3.95 10.86 7.33
N LEU A 10 -4.80 11.46 6.48
CA LEU A 10 -4.40 12.52 5.54
C LEU A 10 -3.72 13.71 6.26
N GLY A 11 -2.46 13.97 5.91
CA GLY A 11 -1.64 15.05 6.51
C GLY A 11 -1.00 14.70 7.86
N ARG A 12 -1.11 13.45 8.32
CA ARG A 12 -0.40 12.93 9.51
C ARG A 12 1.01 12.46 9.13
N ILE A 13 1.98 12.60 10.03
CA ILE A 13 3.33 12.03 9.88
C ILE A 13 3.38 10.73 10.68
N MET A 14 3.75 9.63 10.03
CA MET A 14 3.84 8.30 10.65
C MET A 14 5.08 7.53 10.20
N ASN A 15 5.54 6.61 11.05
CA ASN A 15 6.66 5.75 10.73
C ASN A 15 6.22 4.53 9.89
N VAL A 16 7.18 3.71 9.47
CA VAL A 16 6.94 2.53 8.62
C VAL A 16 6.11 1.43 9.28
N ILE A 17 6.04 1.43 10.61
CA ILE A 17 5.22 0.49 11.39
C ILE A 17 3.80 1.02 11.67
N GLY A 18 3.46 2.21 11.18
CA GLY A 18 2.13 2.80 11.28
C GLY A 18 1.87 3.59 12.57
N GLU A 19 2.89 3.88 13.36
CA GLU A 19 2.78 4.75 14.53
C GLU A 19 2.87 6.22 14.13
N ALA A 20 1.97 7.01 14.70
CA ALA A 20 1.98 8.45 14.55
C ALA A 20 3.18 9.07 15.28
N ILE A 21 3.98 9.85 14.54
CA ILE A 21 5.10 10.63 15.09
C ILE A 21 4.79 12.13 15.16
N ASP A 22 3.54 12.51 14.93
CA ASP A 22 3.08 13.90 14.86
C ASP A 22 2.41 14.41 16.13
N GLU A 23 2.59 13.72 17.27
CA GLU A 23 2.07 14.06 18.61
C GLU A 23 0.53 14.22 18.70
N ARG A 24 -0.21 13.91 17.63
CA ARG A 24 -1.67 14.06 17.51
C ARG A 24 -2.46 12.84 18.01
N GLY A 25 -1.86 12.04 18.87
CA GLY A 25 -2.43 10.81 19.42
C GLY A 25 -2.34 9.60 18.47
N PRO A 26 -2.65 8.38 18.98
CA PRO A 26 -2.50 7.14 18.22
C PRO A 26 -3.45 7.08 17.02
N ILE A 27 -2.94 6.63 15.87
CA ILE A 27 -3.76 6.28 14.71
C ILE A 27 -4.22 4.83 14.91
N SER A 28 -5.52 4.61 15.07
CA SER A 28 -6.10 3.28 15.07
C SER A 28 -6.43 2.88 13.64
N GLY A 29 -5.42 2.52 12.86
CA GLY A 29 -5.57 2.19 11.45
C GLY A 29 -4.85 0.91 11.05
N PHE A 30 -5.17 0.39 9.87
CA PHE A 30 -4.45 -0.71 9.24
C PHE A 30 -3.30 -0.16 8.39
N SER A 31 -2.16 -0.84 8.38
CA SER A 31 -1.07 -0.54 7.45
C SER A 31 -1.05 -1.55 6.31
N VAL A 32 -0.98 -1.06 5.07
CA VAL A 32 -0.82 -1.89 3.87
C VAL A 32 0.51 -1.53 3.24
N PHE A 33 1.42 -2.48 3.21
CA PHE A 33 2.71 -2.35 2.54
C PHE A 33 2.67 -3.06 1.19
N ALA A 34 2.94 -2.34 0.12
CA ALA A 34 3.08 -2.85 -1.24
C ALA A 34 4.56 -2.70 -1.66
N GLY A 35 5.30 -3.79 -1.50
CA GLY A 35 6.72 -3.90 -1.82
C GLY A 35 6.97 -4.60 -3.15
N VAL A 36 7.42 -3.90 -4.18
CA VAL A 36 7.65 -4.45 -5.53
C VAL A 36 9.07 -4.16 -5.99
N GLY A 37 9.77 -5.21 -6.39
CA GLY A 37 11.17 -5.09 -6.77
C GLY A 37 12.10 -4.94 -5.57
N GLU A 38 11.61 -5.28 -4.37
CA GLU A 38 12.40 -5.32 -3.16
C GLU A 38 13.27 -6.58 -3.13
N ARG A 39 14.41 -6.49 -2.45
CA ARG A 39 15.18 -7.71 -2.19
C ARG A 39 14.44 -8.55 -1.17
N THR A 40 14.46 -9.87 -1.37
CA THR A 40 13.92 -10.84 -0.41
C THR A 40 14.41 -10.60 1.01
N ARG A 41 15.66 -10.15 1.17
CA ARG A 41 16.24 -9.81 2.47
C ARG A 41 15.51 -8.63 3.12
N GLU A 42 15.32 -7.53 2.38
CA GLU A 42 14.66 -6.32 2.90
C GLU A 42 13.21 -6.60 3.30
N GLY A 43 12.47 -7.39 2.50
CA GLY A 43 11.13 -7.84 2.86
C GLY A 43 11.10 -8.74 4.10
N ASN A 44 12.07 -9.65 4.23
CA ASN A 44 12.17 -10.53 5.40
C ASN A 44 12.56 -9.77 6.68
N ASP A 45 13.44 -8.78 6.57
CA ASP A 45 13.85 -7.93 7.69
C ASP A 45 12.63 -7.13 8.19
N LEU A 46 11.89 -6.49 7.28
CA LEU A 46 10.66 -5.76 7.64
C LEU A 46 9.60 -6.67 8.26
N TYR A 47 9.40 -7.87 7.71
CA TYR A 47 8.43 -8.82 8.27
C TYR A 47 8.78 -9.21 9.72
N ARG A 48 10.06 -9.38 10.04
CA ARG A 48 10.52 -9.67 11.40
C ARG A 48 10.34 -8.48 12.33
N GLU A 49 10.71 -7.28 11.89
CA GLU A 49 10.49 -6.04 12.66
C GLU A 49 8.99 -5.82 12.97
N MET A 50 8.10 -6.14 12.03
CA MET A 50 6.65 -6.08 12.22
C MET A 50 6.12 -7.10 13.23
N ILE A 51 6.77 -8.26 13.34
CA ILE A 51 6.45 -9.26 14.38
C ILE A 51 6.98 -8.81 15.75
N GLU A 52 8.21 -8.31 15.80
CA GLU A 52 8.86 -7.86 17.04
C GLU A 52 8.17 -6.64 17.65
N SER A 53 7.71 -5.71 16.82
CA SER A 53 6.88 -4.56 17.22
C SER A 53 5.45 -4.94 17.63
N GLY A 54 5.01 -6.17 17.35
CA GLY A 54 3.67 -6.65 17.69
C GLY A 54 2.55 -6.13 16.78
N VAL A 55 2.91 -5.50 15.65
CA VAL A 55 1.98 -5.08 14.59
C VAL A 55 1.41 -6.31 13.87
N ILE A 56 2.25 -7.29 13.59
CA ILE A 56 1.88 -8.61 13.09
C ILE A 56 1.94 -9.61 14.25
N LYS A 57 0.84 -10.32 14.48
CA LYS A 57 0.75 -11.36 15.52
C LYS A 57 0.61 -12.72 14.85
N LEU A 58 1.36 -13.70 15.36
CA LEU A 58 1.34 -15.07 14.83
C LEU A 58 0.49 -16.00 15.72
N GLY A 59 0.06 -17.13 15.16
CA GLY A 59 -0.71 -18.16 15.88
C GLY A 59 -2.17 -17.77 16.12
N GLU A 60 -2.72 -18.08 17.30
CA GLU A 60 -4.13 -17.83 17.63
C GLU A 60 -4.50 -16.34 17.61
N ARG A 61 -3.51 -15.46 17.75
CA ARG A 61 -3.66 -14.00 17.78
C ARG A 61 -3.59 -13.36 16.39
N GLN A 62 -3.54 -14.15 15.32
CA GLN A 62 -3.39 -13.63 13.96
C GLN A 62 -4.52 -12.69 13.54
N ARG A 63 -5.73 -12.87 14.09
CA ARG A 63 -6.88 -11.98 13.90
C ARG A 63 -6.70 -10.57 14.43
N GLU A 64 -5.75 -10.35 15.35
CA GLU A 64 -5.44 -9.03 15.91
C GLU A 64 -4.35 -8.28 15.14
N SER A 65 -3.83 -8.84 14.04
CA SER A 65 -2.80 -8.20 13.22
C SER A 65 -3.38 -6.98 12.50
N LYS A 66 -2.64 -5.88 12.49
CA LYS A 66 -3.07 -4.61 11.89
C LYS A 66 -2.32 -4.25 10.61
N CYS A 67 -1.55 -5.18 10.07
CA CYS A 67 -0.73 -4.95 8.88
C CYS A 67 -0.99 -6.02 7.81
N VAL A 68 -1.03 -5.57 6.56
CA VAL A 68 -0.98 -6.42 5.37
C VAL A 68 0.30 -6.11 4.61
N LEU A 69 1.07 -7.15 4.31
CA LEU A 69 2.28 -7.04 3.49
C LEU A 69 2.04 -7.76 2.15
N VAL A 70 2.18 -7.03 1.05
CA VAL A 70 2.10 -7.54 -0.32
C VAL A 70 3.46 -7.36 -0.97
N TYR A 71 4.11 -8.47 -1.33
CA TYR A 71 5.44 -8.46 -1.91
C TYR A 71 5.48 -9.08 -3.30
N ALA A 72 6.28 -8.49 -4.19
CA ALA A 72 6.77 -9.12 -5.41
C ALA A 72 8.28 -8.92 -5.51
N GLN A 73 8.99 -10.02 -5.76
CA GLN A 73 10.45 -10.02 -5.78
C GLN A 73 11.02 -9.45 -7.09
N MET A 74 12.25 -8.95 -7.06
CA MET A 74 12.98 -8.49 -8.26
C MET A 74 13.08 -9.55 -9.38
N ASN A 75 13.02 -10.83 -9.04
CA ASN A 75 13.13 -11.95 -9.98
C ASN A 75 11.78 -12.33 -10.62
N GLU A 76 10.67 -11.72 -10.20
CA GLU A 76 9.35 -11.96 -10.78
C GLU A 76 9.15 -11.15 -12.06
N PRO A 77 8.33 -11.65 -13.00
CA PRO A 77 8.02 -10.91 -14.21
C PRO A 77 7.34 -9.58 -13.85
N SER A 78 7.63 -8.53 -14.61
CA SER A 78 7.10 -7.17 -14.37
C SER A 78 5.57 -7.10 -14.26
N VAL A 79 4.85 -8.05 -14.88
CA VAL A 79 3.38 -8.18 -14.78
C VAL A 79 2.93 -8.75 -13.43
N ALA A 80 3.72 -9.62 -12.79
CA ALA A 80 3.42 -10.10 -11.43
C ALA A 80 3.65 -8.98 -10.41
N CYS A 81 4.77 -8.27 -10.54
CA CYS A 81 5.09 -7.04 -9.81
C CYS A 81 3.96 -6.01 -9.88
N ALA A 82 3.52 -5.70 -11.10
CA ALA A 82 2.36 -4.85 -11.38
C ALA A 82 1.08 -5.26 -10.64
N ARG A 83 0.78 -6.57 -10.63
CA ARG A 83 -0.42 -7.10 -9.98
C ARG A 83 -0.31 -7.07 -8.46
N ALA A 84 0.87 -7.29 -7.89
CA ALA A 84 1.09 -7.21 -6.46
C ALA A 84 0.83 -5.78 -5.94
N GLU A 85 1.34 -4.77 -6.64
CA GLU A 85 1.04 -3.35 -6.34
C GLU A 85 -0.47 -3.05 -6.38
N LEU A 86 -1.16 -3.49 -7.43
CA LEU A 86 -2.62 -3.33 -7.54
C LEU A 86 -3.39 -4.08 -6.44
N THR A 87 -2.87 -5.23 -6.02
CA THR A 87 -3.47 -6.01 -4.92
C THR A 87 -3.34 -5.25 -3.61
N GLY A 88 -2.16 -4.69 -3.32
CA GLY A 88 -1.95 -3.83 -2.16
C GLY A 88 -2.91 -2.63 -2.17
N LEU A 89 -3.07 -1.96 -3.31
CA LEU A 89 -4.02 -0.87 -3.42
C LEU A 89 -5.47 -1.32 -3.20
N THR A 90 -5.88 -2.44 -3.80
CA THR A 90 -7.25 -2.97 -3.67
C THR A 90 -7.57 -3.30 -2.22
N VAL A 91 -6.60 -3.86 -1.49
CA VAL A 91 -6.75 -4.14 -0.06
C VAL A 91 -6.88 -2.84 0.75
N ALA A 92 -6.07 -1.83 0.44
CA ALA A 92 -6.17 -0.53 1.09
C ALA A 92 -7.52 0.16 0.81
N GLU A 93 -8.01 0.10 -0.43
CA GLU A 93 -9.35 0.60 -0.79
C GLU A 93 -10.46 -0.17 -0.08
N HIS A 94 -10.33 -1.48 0.08
CA HIS A 94 -11.30 -2.28 0.81
C HIS A 94 -11.39 -1.85 2.28
N PHE A 95 -10.26 -1.71 2.97
CA PHE A 95 -10.25 -1.24 4.36
C PHE A 95 -10.78 0.19 4.52
N ARG A 96 -10.52 1.06 3.54
CA ARG A 96 -11.03 2.44 3.54
C ARG A 96 -12.54 2.51 3.26
N ASP A 97 -13.00 1.86 2.20
CA ASP A 97 -14.36 2.08 1.65
C ASP A 97 -15.39 1.09 2.20
N ALA A 98 -15.01 -0.18 2.40
CA ALA A 98 -15.91 -1.21 2.90
C ALA A 98 -15.92 -1.28 4.43
N GLU A 99 -14.74 -1.19 5.06
CA GLU A 99 -14.63 -1.25 6.52
C GLU A 99 -14.63 0.12 7.19
N GLY A 100 -14.47 1.21 6.42
CA GLY A 100 -14.49 2.58 6.95
C GLY A 100 -13.32 2.90 7.88
N GLN A 101 -12.23 2.14 7.78
CA GLN A 101 -11.06 2.28 8.64
C GLN A 101 -10.02 3.20 8.02
N ASP A 102 -9.18 3.80 8.85
CA ASP A 102 -8.05 4.57 8.36
C ASP A 102 -6.91 3.65 7.96
N VAL A 103 -6.33 3.91 6.79
CA VAL A 103 -5.32 3.06 6.20
C VAL A 103 -4.04 3.84 5.97
N LEU A 104 -2.90 3.23 6.26
CA LEU A 104 -1.61 3.71 5.80
C LEU A 104 -1.18 2.87 4.61
N LEU A 105 -1.06 3.47 3.42
CA LEU A 105 -0.51 2.78 2.26
C LEU A 105 0.97 3.15 2.09
N ILE A 106 1.82 2.15 2.12
CA ILE A 106 3.27 2.28 1.87
C ILE A 106 3.56 1.60 0.54
N ILE A 107 4.12 2.34 -0.41
CA ILE A 107 4.55 1.80 -1.71
C ILE A 107 6.07 1.95 -1.81
N ASP A 108 6.76 0.83 -1.96
CA ASP A 108 8.19 0.78 -2.29
C ASP A 108 8.40 -0.25 -3.42
N ASN A 109 8.88 0.08 -4.62
CA ASN A 109 9.40 1.38 -5.05
C ASN A 109 8.39 2.19 -5.90
N ILE A 110 8.25 3.48 -5.61
CA ILE A 110 7.41 4.43 -6.37
C ILE A 110 7.74 4.47 -7.87
N PHE A 111 8.99 4.18 -8.26
CA PHE A 111 9.38 4.10 -9.66
C PHE A 111 8.72 2.91 -10.37
N GLY A 112 8.60 1.77 -9.69
CA GLY A 112 7.87 0.60 -10.17
C GLY A 112 6.39 0.91 -10.38
N PHE A 113 5.78 1.55 -9.37
CA PHE A 113 4.39 2.00 -9.42
C PHE A 113 4.12 3.01 -10.53
N THR A 114 5.02 3.98 -10.73
CA THR A 114 4.88 4.97 -11.82
C THR A 114 4.99 4.31 -13.19
N GLN A 115 5.90 3.35 -13.35
CA GLN A 115 6.05 2.58 -14.58
C GLN A 115 4.83 1.70 -14.86
N LEU A 116 4.25 1.11 -13.82
CA LEU A 116 2.98 0.40 -13.87
C LEU A 116 1.85 1.31 -14.35
N ILE A 117 1.64 2.45 -13.70
CA ILE A 117 0.61 3.44 -14.07
C ILE A 117 0.78 3.89 -15.50
N TYR A 118 2.02 4.15 -15.93
CA TYR A 118 2.32 4.55 -17.30
C TYR A 118 1.95 3.46 -18.31
N CYS A 119 2.37 2.22 -18.07
CA CYS A 119 2.01 1.07 -18.91
C CYS A 119 0.48 0.86 -18.96
N LEU A 120 -0.19 0.90 -17.82
CA LEU A 120 -1.65 0.77 -17.73
C LEU A 120 -2.36 1.91 -18.45
N SER A 121 -1.88 3.16 -18.35
CA SER A 121 -2.49 4.31 -19.05
C SER A 121 -2.43 4.15 -20.58
N LYS A 122 -1.34 3.58 -21.11
CA LYS A 122 -1.21 3.27 -22.53
C LYS A 122 -2.11 2.12 -22.96
N ILE A 123 -2.21 1.07 -22.14
CA ILE A 123 -3.03 -0.11 -22.44
C ILE A 123 -4.54 0.21 -22.30
N ALA A 124 -4.93 1.02 -21.32
CA ALA A 124 -6.31 1.48 -21.14
C ALA A 124 -6.77 2.38 -22.30
N ALA A 125 -5.86 3.16 -22.89
CA ALA A 125 -6.13 3.89 -24.13
C ALA A 125 -6.33 2.95 -25.35
N LEU A 126 -5.80 1.71 -25.28
CA LEU A 126 -5.91 0.69 -26.34
C LEU A 126 -7.03 -0.34 -26.11
N SER A 127 -7.51 -0.51 -24.88
CA SER A 127 -8.43 -1.59 -24.52
C SER A 127 -9.48 -1.13 -23.53
N SER A 128 -10.76 -1.23 -23.92
CA SER A 128 -11.94 -0.91 -23.12
C SER A 128 -12.16 -1.83 -21.90
N LEU A 129 -11.24 -2.77 -21.64
CA LEU A 129 -11.42 -3.88 -20.71
C LEU A 129 -10.88 -3.62 -19.29
N CYS A 130 -10.14 -2.52 -19.06
CA CYS A 130 -9.50 -2.23 -17.76
C CYS A 130 -10.03 -0.94 -17.09
N PHE A 131 -11.31 -0.61 -17.31
CA PHE A 131 -11.84 0.70 -16.94
C PHE A 131 -12.02 0.90 -15.42
N SER A 132 -12.42 -0.12 -14.65
CA SER A 132 -12.70 0.04 -13.22
C SER A 132 -11.44 0.19 -12.36
N THR A 133 -10.44 -0.67 -12.54
CA THR A 133 -9.20 -0.66 -11.74
C THR A 133 -8.28 0.51 -12.13
N CYS A 134 -8.18 0.85 -13.43
CA CYS A 134 -7.42 2.03 -13.85
C CYS A 134 -8.09 3.35 -13.46
N ALA A 135 -9.42 3.44 -13.50
CA ALA A 135 -10.13 4.63 -13.02
C ALA A 135 -10.01 4.80 -11.50
N ALA A 136 -10.08 3.70 -10.73
CA ALA A 136 -9.81 3.70 -9.30
C ALA A 136 -8.40 4.24 -9.02
N LEU A 137 -7.38 3.71 -9.70
CA LEU A 137 -5.98 4.14 -9.61
C LEU A 137 -5.78 5.63 -9.95
N GLN A 138 -6.35 6.10 -11.07
CA GLN A 138 -6.27 7.52 -11.46
C GLN A 138 -7.02 8.44 -10.49
N SER A 139 -8.16 7.99 -9.96
CA SER A 139 -8.93 8.75 -8.98
C SER A 139 -8.27 8.77 -7.60
N PHE A 140 -7.58 7.70 -7.21
CA PHE A 140 -6.76 7.61 -6.00
C PHE A 140 -5.54 8.53 -6.12
N LEU A 141 -4.81 8.45 -7.24
CA LEU A 141 -3.68 9.35 -7.51
C LEU A 141 -4.10 10.82 -7.46
N LYS A 142 -5.21 11.20 -8.10
CA LYS A 142 -5.67 12.60 -8.10
C LYS A 142 -6.18 13.08 -6.74
N ARG A 143 -6.75 12.20 -5.92
CA ARG A 143 -7.35 12.56 -4.62
C ARG A 143 -6.34 12.51 -3.47
N ASP A 144 -5.51 11.47 -3.43
CA ASP A 144 -4.70 11.12 -2.26
C ASP A 144 -3.18 11.33 -2.52
N VAL A 145 -2.70 11.28 -3.77
CA VAL A 145 -1.27 11.48 -4.11
C VAL A 145 -1.00 12.86 -4.74
N GLY A 146 -1.97 13.43 -5.46
CA GLY A 146 -1.89 14.72 -6.13
C GLY A 146 -1.81 15.93 -5.19
N ALA A 147 -1.87 15.70 -3.88
CA ALA A 147 -1.62 16.72 -2.85
C ALA A 147 -0.13 16.82 -2.44
N ALA A 148 0.75 16.01 -3.03
CA ALA A 148 2.19 15.99 -2.71
C ALA A 148 3.08 16.72 -3.75
N TYR A 149 2.49 17.46 -4.70
CA TYR A 149 3.20 18.38 -5.60
C TYR A 149 2.45 19.70 -5.75
#